data_AF-A0A381S4P7-F1
#
_entry.id   AF-A0A381S4P7-F1
#
_cell.length_a   1.000
_cell.length_b   1.000
_cell.length_c   1.000
_cell.angle_alpha   90.00
_cell.angle_beta   90.00
_cell.angle_gamma   90.00
#
_symmetry.space_group_name_H-M   'P 1'
#
loop_
_entity.id
_entity.type
_entity.pdbx_description
1 polymer ?
#
loop_
_entity_poly.entity_id
_entity_poly.type
_entity_poly.pdbx_seq_one_letter_code
_entity_poly.pdbx_strand_id
1 'polypeptide(L)'
;MMFQSCSFDDQETAYEEKLVVFASIVANMPVTDTVFVSRSASLEEDVTAGDLWIDDAEVRLYHISGATELAFYPVGRGRYFPIRPGAGMEEITEYLNFIIQPGGTYRLVVVHDQDSVIATTDVPASFDISPADMGTYTCPDGEIFPVGDVDVNNLDELSLEELVQLYQDPAGFVAANNINVDSITFRFGDCFTKSFASYPMFGIDFNDDDYNTIQIISLALEANTVGLEPQLDINNDGNIDENEFSDRNRNSIRDSCYINLIYNEQKAKYFDNDSLSYNDIARIWKNPLRRETQEGTWRENSPYRYNPWLWNIESAPTVVMWLYFDYYGYYLMTFNATSESYFNYFSGDP
;
A
#
# COMPACT_ATOMS: atom_id res chain seq x y z
N MET A 1 -54.37 -20.18 0.11
CA MET A 1 -52.90 -20.00 0.14
C MET A 1 -52.62 -18.97 1.22
N MET A 2 -52.16 -19.40 2.40
CA MET A 2 -51.72 -18.47 3.45
C MET A 2 -50.33 -17.96 3.06
N PHE A 3 -50.17 -16.65 2.97
CA PHE A 3 -48.85 -16.03 2.94
C PHE A 3 -48.36 -15.95 4.39
N GLN A 4 -47.45 -16.84 4.79
CA GLN A 4 -46.66 -16.65 5.99
C GLN A 4 -45.61 -15.57 5.69
N SER A 5 -45.87 -14.36 6.18
CA SER A 5 -44.86 -13.32 6.31
C SER A 5 -43.84 -13.78 7.34
N CYS A 6 -42.57 -13.90 6.96
CA CYS A 6 -41.48 -13.91 7.94
C CYS A 6 -41.39 -12.50 8.52
N SER A 7 -41.70 -12.32 9.80
CA SER A 7 -41.29 -11.13 10.53
C SER A 7 -39.84 -11.34 10.96
N PHE A 8 -38.94 -10.49 10.48
CA PHE A 8 -37.65 -10.32 11.16
C PHE A 8 -37.96 -9.59 12.46
N ASP A 9 -37.70 -10.26 13.58
CA ASP A 9 -37.76 -9.64 14.91
C ASP A 9 -36.43 -8.90 15.12
N ASP A 10 -36.19 -7.89 14.29
CA ASP A 10 -35.00 -7.07 14.40
C ASP A 10 -35.22 -6.18 15.63
N GLN A 11 -34.51 -6.48 16.72
CA GLN A 11 -34.42 -5.57 17.84
C GLN A 11 -33.76 -4.29 17.33
N GLU A 12 -34.54 -3.22 17.20
CA GLU A 12 -34.02 -1.86 16.97
C GLU A 12 -33.04 -1.55 18.10
N THR A 13 -31.75 -1.69 17.80
CA THR A 13 -30.70 -1.34 18.73
C THR A 13 -30.51 0.16 18.63
N ALA A 14 -30.78 0.87 19.72
CA ALA A 14 -30.55 2.31 19.76
C ALA A 14 -29.06 2.59 19.56
N TYR A 15 -28.74 3.52 18.67
CA TYR A 15 -27.36 3.94 18.45
C TYR A 15 -26.76 4.52 19.74
N GLU A 16 -25.55 4.07 20.07
CA GLU A 16 -24.72 4.65 21.11
C GLU A 16 -23.44 5.19 20.48
N GLU A 17 -23.11 6.45 20.76
CA GLU A 17 -21.82 7.02 20.36
C GLU A 17 -20.68 6.25 21.02
N LYS A 18 -19.63 5.98 20.24
CA LYS A 18 -18.44 5.25 20.68
C LYS A 18 -17.19 5.97 20.21
N LEU A 19 -16.16 5.92 21.05
CA LEU A 19 -14.81 6.25 20.64
C LEU A 19 -14.29 5.18 19.67
N VAL A 20 -13.73 5.61 18.55
CA VAL A 20 -13.18 4.78 17.48
C VAL A 20 -11.70 5.10 17.35
N VAL A 21 -10.87 4.06 17.39
CA VAL A 21 -9.41 4.19 17.37
C VAL A 21 -8.84 3.24 16.34
N PHE A 22 -7.94 3.76 15.49
CA PHE A 22 -7.14 2.95 14.58
C PHE A 22 -5.65 3.20 14.84
N ALA A 23 -4.89 2.13 14.97
CA ALA A 23 -3.46 2.18 15.19
C ALA A 23 -2.78 0.97 14.54
N SER A 24 -1.55 1.15 14.11
CA SER A 24 -0.69 0.08 13.62
C SER A 24 0.69 0.20 14.27
N ILE A 25 1.32 -0.94 14.52
CA ILE A 25 2.71 -1.03 14.99
C ILE A 25 3.42 -2.10 14.16
N VAL A 26 4.72 -1.90 13.93
CA VAL A 26 5.53 -2.81 13.12
C VAL A 26 6.76 -3.21 13.91
N ALA A 27 7.04 -4.51 13.97
CA ALA A 27 8.20 -5.05 14.68
C ALA A 27 9.53 -4.48 14.14
N ASN A 28 10.54 -4.44 15.01
CA ASN A 28 11.91 -3.99 14.72
C ASN A 28 12.03 -2.51 14.30
N MET A 29 10.97 -1.73 14.36
CA MET A 29 10.98 -0.30 14.04
C MET A 29 10.41 0.53 15.19
N PRO A 30 10.76 1.83 15.27
CA PRO A 30 9.95 2.80 16.01
C PRO A 30 8.52 2.85 15.44
N VAL A 31 7.59 3.46 16.17
CA VAL A 31 6.25 3.70 15.63
C VAL A 31 6.32 4.67 14.46
N THR A 32 6.05 4.19 13.25
CA THR A 32 6.16 4.99 12.01
C THR A 32 4.84 5.63 11.57
N ASP A 33 3.70 5.11 12.04
CA ASP A 33 2.37 5.57 11.65
C ASP A 33 1.68 6.36 12.77
N THR A 34 0.64 7.13 12.42
CA THR A 34 -0.18 7.86 13.37
C THR A 34 -1.28 6.99 13.96
N VAL A 35 -1.64 7.23 15.22
CA VAL A 35 -2.89 6.74 15.80
C VAL A 35 -4.01 7.68 15.38
N PHE A 36 -5.11 7.14 14.86
CA PHE A 36 -6.32 7.89 14.52
C PHE A 36 -7.36 7.73 15.60
N VAL A 37 -7.99 8.83 16.00
CA VAL A 37 -9.03 8.90 17.03
C VAL A 37 -10.20 9.71 16.50
N SER A 38 -11.39 9.12 16.56
CA SER A 38 -12.65 9.75 16.18
C SER A 38 -13.80 9.25 17.05
N ARG A 39 -14.96 9.88 16.96
CA ARG A 39 -16.21 9.30 17.46
C ARG A 39 -17.00 8.66 16.31
N SER A 40 -17.79 7.65 16.61
CA SER A 40 -18.82 7.16 15.69
C SER A 40 -19.91 8.22 15.52
N ALA A 41 -20.74 8.09 14.49
CA ALA A 41 -21.91 8.94 14.29
C ALA A 41 -23.12 8.08 13.91
N SER A 42 -24.32 8.56 14.26
CA SER A 42 -25.56 7.95 13.78
C SER A 42 -25.74 8.23 12.28
N LEU A 43 -26.42 7.34 11.56
CA LEU A 43 -26.78 7.55 10.15
C LEU A 43 -27.69 8.76 9.95
N GLU A 44 -28.42 9.18 10.97
CA GLU A 44 -29.31 10.34 10.96
C GLU A 44 -28.63 11.64 11.43
N GLU A 45 -27.39 11.55 11.92
CA GLU A 45 -26.65 12.71 12.39
C GLU A 45 -26.17 13.56 11.21
N ASP A 46 -26.55 14.85 11.20
CA ASP A 46 -26.07 15.82 10.21
C ASP A 46 -24.65 16.30 10.59
N VAL A 47 -23.65 15.47 10.27
CA VAL A 47 -22.24 15.70 10.60
C VAL A 47 -21.34 15.33 9.44
N THR A 48 -20.28 16.11 9.23
CA THR A 48 -19.26 15.76 8.23
C THR A 48 -18.19 14.89 8.86
N ALA A 49 -17.54 14.03 8.07
CA ALA A 49 -16.43 13.19 8.55
C ALA A 49 -15.28 14.01 9.18
N GLY A 50 -15.13 15.29 8.78
CA GLY A 50 -14.13 16.18 9.36
C GLY A 50 -14.41 16.57 10.82
N ASP A 51 -15.69 16.57 11.23
CA ASP A 51 -16.13 16.99 12.56
C ASP A 51 -16.16 15.83 13.57
N LEU A 52 -15.87 14.60 13.11
CA LEU A 52 -15.81 13.39 13.94
C LEU A 52 -14.44 13.16 14.57
N TRP A 53 -13.40 13.84 14.09
CA TRP A 53 -12.04 13.69 14.56
C TRP A 53 -11.83 14.34 15.94
N ILE A 54 -11.07 13.66 16.80
CA ILE A 54 -10.81 14.10 18.19
C ILE A 54 -9.33 14.47 18.33
N ASP A 55 -9.02 15.72 18.66
CA ASP A 55 -7.65 16.26 18.75
C ASP A 55 -7.16 16.52 20.20
N ASP A 56 -7.95 16.15 21.21
CA ASP A 56 -7.66 16.34 22.64
C ASP A 56 -7.80 15.08 23.51
N ALA A 57 -7.66 13.90 22.90
CA ALA A 57 -7.58 12.62 23.61
C ALA A 57 -6.21 12.38 24.25
N GLU A 58 -6.19 11.60 25.33
CA GLU A 58 -4.96 11.06 25.92
C GLU A 58 -4.65 9.69 25.28
N VAL A 59 -3.52 9.58 24.57
CA VAL A 59 -3.13 8.39 23.81
C VAL A 59 -1.78 7.86 24.30
N ARG A 60 -1.74 6.62 24.78
CA ARG A 60 -0.54 5.97 25.33
C ARG A 60 -0.41 4.52 24.87
N LEU A 61 0.81 4.11 24.50
CA LEU A 61 1.16 2.73 24.17
C LEU A 61 2.09 2.16 25.23
N TYR A 62 1.76 0.97 25.73
CA TYR A 62 2.52 0.28 26.76
C TYR A 62 3.11 -1.02 26.23
N HIS A 63 4.40 -1.24 26.46
CA HIS A 63 5.01 -2.56 26.33
C HIS A 63 4.84 -3.31 27.66
N ILE A 64 4.00 -4.34 27.68
CA ILE A 64 3.53 -4.95 28.95
C ILE A 64 4.69 -5.59 29.74
N SER A 65 5.58 -6.30 29.06
CA SER A 65 6.70 -7.01 29.71
C SER A 65 7.89 -6.11 30.04
N GLY A 66 8.17 -5.10 29.20
CA GLY A 66 9.26 -4.15 29.40
C GLY A 66 8.95 -3.00 30.35
N ALA A 67 7.68 -2.82 30.72
CA ALA A 67 7.20 -1.71 31.54
C ALA A 67 7.61 -0.32 30.99
N THR A 68 7.76 -0.20 29.67
CA THR A 68 8.01 1.06 28.97
C THR A 68 6.71 1.62 28.40
N GLU A 69 6.64 2.94 28.28
CA GLU A 69 5.49 3.69 27.79
C GLU A 69 5.94 4.65 26.69
N LEU A 70 5.08 4.81 25.68
CA LEU A 70 5.20 5.85 24.65
C LEU A 70 3.92 6.68 24.63
N ALA A 71 4.05 8.00 24.83
CA ALA A 71 2.95 8.94 24.73
C ALA A 71 2.82 9.47 23.29
N PHE A 72 1.60 9.72 22.86
CA PHE A 72 1.31 10.31 21.55
C PHE A 72 0.65 11.68 21.70
N TYR A 73 0.92 12.55 20.75
CA TYR A 73 0.52 13.95 20.79
C TYR A 73 -0.26 14.31 19.53
N PRO A 74 -1.29 15.18 19.64
CA PRO A 74 -2.12 15.53 18.51
C PRO A 74 -1.31 16.29 17.45
N VAL A 75 -1.41 15.83 16.21
CA VAL A 75 -0.88 16.47 15.00
C VAL A 75 -2.00 16.99 14.09
N GLY A 76 -3.25 16.89 14.54
CA GLY A 76 -4.45 17.45 13.92
C GLY A 76 -5.24 16.45 13.08
N ARG A 77 -6.55 16.70 12.96
CA ARG A 77 -7.51 15.83 12.25
C ARG A 77 -7.58 14.42 12.84
N GLY A 78 -7.58 14.34 14.16
CA GLY A 78 -7.72 13.09 14.91
C GLY A 78 -6.46 12.24 14.89
N ARG A 79 -5.33 12.79 14.44
CA ARG A 79 -4.06 12.05 14.32
C ARG A 79 -3.15 12.34 15.49
N TYR A 80 -2.52 11.30 16.00
CA TYR A 80 -1.57 11.38 17.11
C TYR A 80 -0.26 10.72 16.72
N PHE A 81 0.85 11.37 17.05
CA PHE A 81 2.21 10.90 16.75
C PHE A 81 3.10 11.01 18.00
N PRO A 82 4.07 10.11 18.22
CA PRO A 82 4.91 10.11 19.43
C PRO A 82 6.00 11.18 19.47
N ILE A 83 5.88 12.22 18.64
CA ILE A 83 6.75 13.39 18.64
C ILE A 83 5.88 14.64 18.61
N ARG A 84 6.12 15.58 19.53
CA ARG A 84 5.39 16.85 19.57
C ARG A 84 5.84 17.80 18.46
N PRO A 85 4.94 18.68 17.98
CA PRO A 85 5.33 19.86 17.22
C PRO A 85 6.37 20.69 18.00
N GLY A 86 7.56 20.86 17.42
CA GLY A 86 8.67 21.58 18.07
C GLY A 86 9.49 20.76 19.07
N ALA A 87 9.40 19.42 19.04
CA ALA A 87 10.22 18.54 19.84
C ALA A 87 11.73 18.82 19.68
N GLY A 88 12.45 18.74 20.79
CA GLY A 88 13.91 18.79 20.82
C GLY A 88 14.55 17.45 20.47
N MET A 89 15.88 17.44 20.32
CA MET A 89 16.63 16.23 19.93
C MET A 89 16.51 15.08 20.94
N GLU A 90 16.33 15.40 22.23
CA GLU A 90 16.15 14.40 23.29
C GLU A 90 14.89 13.56 23.07
N GLU A 91 13.74 14.21 22.86
CA GLU A 91 12.45 13.54 22.60
C GLU A 91 12.49 12.71 21.31
N ILE A 92 13.13 13.25 20.25
CA ILE A 92 13.33 12.50 19.00
C ILE A 92 14.19 11.25 19.25
N THR A 93 15.23 11.36 20.09
CA THR A 93 16.11 10.24 20.43
C THR A 93 15.36 9.19 21.27
N GLU A 94 14.55 9.60 22.24
CA GLU A 94 13.72 8.68 23.04
C GLU A 94 12.73 7.93 22.16
N TYR A 95 12.05 8.63 21.26
CA TYR A 95 11.15 8.03 20.27
C TYR A 95 11.87 7.00 19.39
N LEU A 96 13.01 7.36 18.80
CA LEU A 96 13.77 6.47 17.92
C LEU A 96 14.29 5.22 18.65
N ASN A 97 14.50 5.31 19.97
CA ASN A 97 14.90 4.18 20.80
C ASN A 97 13.71 3.31 21.27
N PHE A 98 12.47 3.78 21.13
CA PHE A 98 11.28 2.98 21.41
C PHE A 98 11.00 2.04 20.22
N ILE A 99 11.74 0.93 20.17
CA ILE A 99 11.59 -0.08 19.12
C ILE A 99 10.52 -1.10 19.52
N ILE A 100 9.57 -1.35 18.63
CA ILE A 100 8.57 -2.40 18.80
C ILE A 100 9.26 -3.77 18.71
N GLN A 101 9.20 -4.55 19.78
CA GLN A 101 9.92 -5.82 19.88
C GLN A 101 9.11 -6.96 19.26
N PRO A 102 9.72 -7.81 18.40
CA PRO A 102 9.12 -9.07 17.98
C PRO A 102 8.74 -9.94 19.18
N GLY A 103 7.57 -10.57 19.15
CA GLY A 103 7.06 -11.40 20.25
C GLY A 103 6.62 -10.60 21.47
N GLY A 104 6.64 -9.27 21.41
CA GLY A 104 6.20 -8.38 22.49
C GLY A 104 4.67 -8.20 22.50
N THR A 105 4.10 -8.05 23.70
CA THR A 105 2.69 -7.68 23.88
C THR A 105 2.58 -6.18 24.14
N TYR A 106 1.75 -5.52 23.35
CA TYR A 106 1.53 -4.08 23.43
C TYR A 106 0.08 -3.76 23.75
N ARG A 107 -0.12 -2.74 24.59
CA ARG A 107 -1.45 -2.25 24.97
C ARG A 107 -1.58 -0.76 24.64
N LEU A 108 -2.51 -0.42 23.76
CA LEU A 108 -2.91 0.95 23.47
C LEU A 108 -4.05 1.34 24.41
N VAL A 109 -3.93 2.51 25.02
CA VAL A 109 -4.96 3.13 25.86
C VAL A 109 -5.26 4.51 25.29
N VAL A 110 -6.52 4.73 24.93
CA VAL A 110 -7.03 6.04 24.50
C VAL A 110 -8.16 6.44 25.42
N VAL A 111 -8.08 7.66 25.97
CA VAL A 111 -9.10 8.23 26.85
C VAL A 111 -9.53 9.59 26.31
N HIS A 112 -10.84 9.79 26.22
CA HIS A 112 -11.44 11.07 25.85
C HIS A 112 -12.69 11.27 26.71
N ASP A 113 -12.73 12.37 27.47
CA ASP A 113 -13.77 12.65 28.48
C ASP A 113 -14.02 11.48 29.46
N GLN A 114 -15.16 10.79 29.33
CA GLN A 114 -15.56 9.65 30.16
C GLN A 114 -15.39 8.31 29.44
N ASP A 115 -15.07 8.34 28.15
CA ASP A 115 -14.91 7.16 27.33
C ASP A 115 -13.44 6.73 27.28
N SER A 116 -13.25 5.41 27.12
CA SER A 116 -11.91 4.86 26.93
C SER A 116 -11.96 3.66 26.00
N VAL A 117 -10.92 3.53 25.18
CA VAL A 117 -10.65 2.36 24.36
C VAL A 117 -9.32 1.77 24.83
N ILE A 118 -9.34 0.48 25.14
CA ILE A 118 -8.15 -0.29 25.50
C ILE A 118 -8.05 -1.45 24.53
N ALA A 119 -6.98 -1.47 23.74
CA ALA A 119 -6.68 -2.55 22.80
C ALA A 119 -5.35 -3.19 23.19
N THR A 120 -5.28 -4.52 23.14
CA THR A 120 -4.04 -5.28 23.37
C THR A 120 -3.78 -6.16 22.17
N THR A 121 -2.53 -6.22 21.72
CA THR A 121 -2.14 -7.05 20.58
C THR A 121 -0.75 -7.65 20.83
N ASP A 122 -0.53 -8.83 20.25
CA ASP A 122 0.75 -9.52 20.28
C ASP A 122 1.44 -9.34 18.92
N VAL A 123 2.70 -8.90 18.96
CA VAL A 123 3.53 -8.76 17.77
C VAL A 123 4.13 -10.14 17.43
N PRO A 124 4.01 -10.62 16.19
CA PRO A 124 4.68 -11.85 15.74
C PRO A 124 6.16 -11.91 16.14
N ALA A 125 6.62 -13.08 16.58
CA ALA A 125 7.99 -13.27 17.07
C ALA A 125 9.04 -13.38 15.95
N SER A 126 8.65 -14.02 14.85
CA SER A 126 9.41 -14.14 13.63
C SER A 126 8.45 -14.03 12.46
N PHE A 127 8.99 -13.98 11.25
CA PHE A 127 8.27 -14.17 10.00
C PHE A 127 9.31 -14.62 8.97
N ASP A 128 9.15 -15.83 8.45
CA ASP A 128 10.14 -16.43 7.57
C ASP A 128 9.59 -16.40 6.15
N ILE A 129 10.37 -15.80 5.23
CA ILE A 129 10.06 -15.75 3.81
C ILE A 129 11.15 -16.44 3.00
N SER A 130 10.74 -17.08 1.91
CA SER A 130 11.67 -17.70 0.97
C SER A 130 11.12 -17.65 -0.46
N PRO A 131 11.99 -17.77 -1.47
CA PRO A 131 11.54 -17.91 -2.85
C PRO A 131 10.84 -19.25 -3.04
N ALA A 132 9.71 -19.28 -3.74
CA ALA A 132 9.00 -20.51 -4.05
C ALA A 132 9.35 -21.01 -5.47
N ASP A 133 9.78 -22.27 -5.59
CA ASP A 133 9.97 -22.90 -6.90
C ASP A 133 8.61 -23.20 -7.54
N MET A 134 8.23 -22.35 -8.49
CA MET A 134 6.97 -22.44 -9.23
C MET A 134 7.09 -23.26 -10.52
N GLY A 135 8.29 -23.73 -10.89
CA GLY A 135 8.54 -24.53 -12.08
C GLY A 135 8.25 -23.80 -13.40
N THR A 136 7.30 -24.31 -14.19
CA THR A 136 6.94 -23.75 -15.50
C THR A 136 5.45 -23.45 -15.60
N TYR A 137 5.12 -22.46 -16.43
CA TYR A 137 3.76 -22.05 -16.72
C TYR A 137 3.45 -22.24 -18.21
N THR A 138 2.30 -22.83 -18.51
CA THR A 138 1.82 -23.03 -19.88
C THR A 138 0.80 -21.96 -20.26
N CYS A 139 1.14 -21.14 -21.24
CA CYS A 139 0.28 -20.11 -21.80
C CYS A 139 -0.93 -20.71 -22.56
N PRO A 140 -2.00 -19.92 -22.77
CA PRO A 140 -3.18 -20.39 -23.51
C PRO A 140 -2.91 -20.83 -24.97
N ASP A 141 -1.85 -20.33 -25.59
CA ASP A 141 -1.38 -20.71 -26.92
C ASP A 141 -0.48 -21.95 -26.93
N GLY A 142 -0.18 -22.52 -25.76
CA GLY A 142 0.66 -23.69 -25.57
C GLY A 142 2.15 -23.37 -25.40
N GLU A 143 2.57 -22.11 -25.43
CA GLU A 143 3.94 -21.73 -25.08
C GLU A 143 4.22 -22.01 -23.59
N ILE A 144 5.43 -22.45 -23.29
CA ILE A 144 5.83 -22.79 -21.92
C ILE A 144 6.96 -21.84 -21.50
N PHE A 145 6.76 -21.14 -20.40
CA PHE A 145 7.75 -20.26 -19.80
C PHE A 145 8.19 -20.80 -18.44
N PRO A 146 9.50 -20.77 -18.12
CA PRO A 146 9.95 -20.98 -16.75
C PRO A 146 9.47 -19.80 -15.90
N VAL A 147 9.02 -20.07 -14.68
CA VAL A 147 8.70 -19.02 -13.70
C VAL A 147 9.99 -18.62 -12.99
N GLY A 148 10.18 -17.33 -12.72
CA GLY A 148 11.38 -16.83 -12.07
C GLY A 148 11.32 -16.96 -10.55
N ASP A 149 12.50 -16.87 -9.92
CA ASP A 149 12.67 -16.72 -8.48
C ASP A 149 13.24 -15.32 -8.20
N VAL A 150 13.12 -14.86 -6.95
CA VAL A 150 13.66 -13.57 -6.49
C VAL A 150 14.42 -13.73 -5.19
N ASP A 151 15.42 -12.89 -4.97
CA ASP A 151 16.12 -12.74 -3.70
C ASP A 151 15.26 -11.93 -2.73
N VAL A 152 14.77 -12.60 -1.69
CA VAL A 152 13.88 -12.01 -0.67
C VAL A 152 14.65 -11.32 0.47
N ASN A 153 15.97 -11.50 0.54
CA ASN A 153 16.82 -11.05 1.65
C ASN A 153 17.82 -9.98 1.19
N ASN A 154 17.57 -9.35 0.04
CA ASN A 154 18.48 -8.39 -0.56
C ASN A 154 18.59 -7.05 0.20
N LEU A 155 17.70 -6.80 1.16
CA LEU A 155 17.67 -5.62 2.02
C LEU A 155 17.70 -5.99 3.51
N ASP A 156 18.15 -7.20 3.84
CA ASP A 156 18.33 -7.61 5.23
C ASP A 156 19.28 -6.65 5.96
N GLU A 157 19.00 -6.41 7.25
CA GLU A 157 19.82 -5.60 8.16
C GLU A 157 19.85 -4.09 7.89
N LEU A 158 19.03 -3.55 6.97
CA LEU A 158 18.95 -2.10 6.79
C LEU A 158 18.39 -1.39 8.03
N SER A 159 19.07 -0.34 8.47
CA SER A 159 18.58 0.58 9.48
C SER A 159 17.47 1.50 8.95
N LEU A 160 16.70 2.12 9.85
CA LEU A 160 15.69 3.11 9.47
C LEU A 160 16.29 4.29 8.67
N GLU A 161 17.51 4.72 9.02
CA GLU A 161 18.20 5.79 8.29
C GLU A 161 18.52 5.37 6.86
N GLU A 162 19.03 4.14 6.68
CA GLU A 162 19.32 3.58 5.36
C GLU A 162 18.05 3.36 4.53
N LEU A 163 16.95 2.93 5.15
CA LEU A 163 15.66 2.85 4.47
C LEU A 163 15.22 4.23 3.97
N VAL A 164 15.37 5.29 4.77
CA VAL A 164 15.07 6.66 4.33
C VAL A 164 15.96 7.09 3.16
N GLN A 165 17.25 6.73 3.18
CA GLN A 165 18.16 7.01 2.06
C GLN A 165 17.74 6.26 0.78
N LEU A 166 17.38 4.98 0.90
CA LEU A 166 16.82 4.18 -0.19
C LEU A 166 15.57 4.83 -0.78
N TYR A 167 14.67 5.38 0.05
CA TYR A 167 13.49 6.10 -0.43
C TYR A 167 13.80 7.40 -1.18
N GLN A 168 14.87 8.09 -0.81
CA GLN A 168 15.22 9.39 -1.39
C GLN A 168 15.95 9.25 -2.73
N ASP A 169 16.85 8.28 -2.85
CA ASP A 169 17.61 8.00 -4.06
C ASP A 169 17.80 6.48 -4.23
N PRO A 170 16.78 5.77 -4.75
CA PRO A 170 16.84 4.31 -4.84
C PRO A 170 17.99 3.81 -5.70
N ALA A 171 18.18 4.42 -6.87
CA ALA A 171 19.23 4.03 -7.81
C ALA A 171 20.63 4.29 -7.25
N GLY A 172 20.84 5.46 -6.65
CA GLY A 172 22.11 5.81 -6.02
C GLY A 172 22.42 4.91 -4.83
N PHE A 173 21.41 4.63 -3.98
CA PHE A 173 21.57 3.76 -2.82
C PHE A 173 21.91 2.32 -3.20
N VAL A 174 21.20 1.74 -4.17
CA VAL A 174 21.47 0.39 -4.68
C VAL A 174 22.89 0.30 -5.25
N ALA A 175 23.31 1.29 -6.05
CA ALA A 175 24.65 1.31 -6.63
C ALA A 175 25.75 1.51 -5.57
N ALA A 176 25.54 2.40 -4.60
CA ALA A 176 26.51 2.70 -3.56
C ALA A 176 26.74 1.53 -2.60
N ASN A 177 25.68 0.77 -2.31
CA ASN A 177 25.72 -0.36 -1.38
C ASN A 177 25.88 -1.72 -2.09
N ASN A 178 25.97 -1.73 -3.43
CA ASN A 178 26.11 -2.94 -4.25
C ASN A 178 25.01 -3.98 -3.93
N ILE A 179 23.77 -3.50 -3.82
CA ILE A 179 22.61 -4.35 -3.52
C ILE A 179 22.24 -5.17 -4.76
N ASN A 180 22.02 -6.47 -4.57
CA ASN A 180 21.52 -7.34 -5.61
C ASN A 180 20.01 -7.09 -5.81
N VAL A 181 19.62 -6.66 -7.00
CA VAL A 181 18.22 -6.38 -7.33
C VAL A 181 17.79 -7.24 -8.50
N ASP A 182 16.80 -8.10 -8.27
CA ASP A 182 16.21 -8.89 -9.34
C ASP A 182 15.43 -8.03 -10.32
N SER A 183 15.42 -8.47 -11.58
CA SER A 183 14.79 -7.74 -12.67
C SER A 183 13.61 -8.53 -13.22
N ILE A 184 12.44 -7.90 -13.23
CA ILE A 184 11.22 -8.48 -13.78
C ILE A 184 10.88 -7.77 -15.07
N THR A 185 10.64 -8.56 -16.13
CA THR A 185 10.18 -8.01 -17.41
C THR A 185 8.66 -8.00 -17.46
N PHE A 186 8.07 -6.81 -17.46
CA PHE A 186 6.64 -6.67 -17.65
C PHE A 186 6.27 -6.88 -19.14
N ARG A 187 5.34 -7.81 -19.41
CA ARG A 187 4.88 -8.14 -20.77
C ARG A 187 3.38 -7.95 -20.87
N PHE A 188 2.90 -7.46 -22.01
CA PHE A 188 1.47 -7.38 -22.30
C PHE A 188 1.05 -8.58 -23.16
N GLY A 189 -0.15 -9.09 -22.91
CA GLY A 189 -0.77 -10.10 -23.78
C GLY A 189 -1.62 -11.10 -23.03
N ASP A 190 -2.10 -12.07 -23.79
CA ASP A 190 -3.06 -13.08 -23.33
C ASP A 190 -2.52 -13.92 -22.19
N CYS A 191 -1.24 -14.28 -22.26
CA CYS A 191 -0.58 -15.03 -21.21
C CYS A 191 -0.24 -14.18 -19.99
N PHE A 192 0.01 -12.87 -20.15
CA PHE A 192 0.70 -12.07 -19.13
C PHE A 192 -0.18 -11.11 -18.34
N THR A 193 -1.27 -10.57 -18.93
CA THR A 193 -2.03 -9.46 -18.32
C THR A 193 -3.54 -9.58 -18.43
N LYS A 194 -4.10 -10.77 -18.73
CA LYS A 194 -5.54 -10.93 -18.98
C LYS A 194 -6.38 -11.32 -17.76
N SER A 195 -5.79 -11.94 -16.74
CA SER A 195 -6.54 -12.45 -15.58
C SER A 195 -5.62 -12.77 -14.38
N PHE A 196 -6.21 -13.24 -13.27
CA PHE A 196 -5.48 -13.83 -12.13
C PHE A 196 -4.77 -15.13 -12.46
N ALA A 197 -5.16 -15.79 -13.55
CA ALA A 197 -4.49 -16.99 -14.03
C ALA A 197 -3.36 -16.66 -14.99
N SER A 198 -3.00 -15.38 -15.19
CA SER A 198 -1.87 -15.00 -16.05
C SER A 198 -0.54 -15.50 -15.49
N TYR A 199 0.47 -15.57 -16.36
CA TYR A 199 1.82 -15.99 -16.07
C TYR A 199 2.33 -15.36 -14.76
N PRO A 200 2.71 -16.18 -13.77
CA PRO A 200 3.29 -15.71 -12.53
C PRO A 200 4.68 -15.15 -12.81
N MET A 201 5.01 -14.00 -12.23
CA MET A 201 6.35 -13.43 -12.37
C MET A 201 7.33 -14.18 -11.47
N PHE A 202 6.93 -14.45 -10.24
CA PHE A 202 7.63 -15.26 -9.24
C PHE A 202 6.65 -15.73 -8.15
N GLY A 203 7.08 -16.68 -7.32
CA GLY A 203 6.34 -17.13 -6.14
C GLY A 203 7.13 -16.87 -4.86
N ILE A 204 6.42 -16.59 -3.77
CA ILE A 204 7.00 -16.43 -2.43
C ILE A 204 6.36 -17.45 -1.51
N ASP A 205 7.19 -18.18 -0.78
CA ASP A 205 6.79 -19.11 0.28
C ASP A 205 7.01 -18.47 1.64
N PHE A 206 6.16 -18.79 2.61
CA PHE A 206 6.24 -18.28 3.98
C PHE A 206 5.57 -19.25 4.94
N ASN A 207 5.88 -19.13 6.23
CA ASN A 207 5.32 -19.97 7.29
C ASN A 207 3.84 -19.62 7.58
N ASP A 208 2.94 -19.92 6.64
CA ASP A 208 1.51 -19.60 6.71
C ASP A 208 0.75 -20.30 7.84
N ASP A 209 1.19 -21.48 8.28
CA ASP A 209 0.65 -22.19 9.44
C ASP A 209 0.65 -21.36 10.75
N ASP A 210 1.53 -20.34 10.85
CA ASP A 210 1.69 -19.51 12.04
C ASP A 210 0.80 -18.23 12.02
N TYR A 211 0.15 -17.90 10.89
CA TYR A 211 -0.61 -16.65 10.75
C TYR A 211 -1.91 -16.82 9.98
N ASN A 212 -2.97 -16.13 10.43
CA ASN A 212 -4.25 -16.13 9.71
C ASN A 212 -4.21 -15.28 8.43
N THR A 213 -3.38 -14.24 8.39
CA THR A 213 -3.26 -13.34 7.25
C THR A 213 -1.87 -12.70 7.20
N ILE A 214 -1.35 -12.57 6.00
CA ILE A 214 -0.14 -11.81 5.68
C ILE A 214 -0.53 -10.59 4.86
N GLN A 215 0.12 -9.46 5.13
CA GLN A 215 -0.01 -8.25 4.35
C GLN A 215 1.20 -8.10 3.42
N ILE A 216 0.94 -7.93 2.14
CA ILE A 216 1.96 -7.55 1.15
C ILE A 216 1.79 -6.07 0.84
N ILE A 217 2.86 -5.30 1.05
CA ILE A 217 2.95 -3.90 0.66
C ILE A 217 3.84 -3.80 -0.58
N SER A 218 3.24 -3.42 -1.70
CA SER A 218 3.93 -3.23 -2.98
C SER A 218 4.14 -1.73 -3.18
N LEU A 219 5.40 -1.27 -3.10
CA LEU A 219 5.75 0.14 -3.11
C LEU A 219 6.74 0.46 -4.24
N ALA A 220 6.29 1.28 -5.19
CA ALA A 220 7.14 1.80 -6.24
C ALA A 220 7.97 2.97 -5.70
N LEU A 221 9.29 2.80 -5.62
CA LEU A 221 10.19 3.82 -5.07
C LEU A 221 10.34 5.02 -6.02
N GLU A 222 10.12 4.79 -7.32
CA GLU A 222 10.28 5.79 -8.38
C GLU A 222 8.94 6.20 -9.02
N ALA A 223 7.83 6.05 -8.30
CA ALA A 223 6.49 6.36 -8.82
C ALA A 223 6.31 7.84 -9.24
N ASN A 224 7.03 8.74 -8.56
CA ASN A 224 6.92 10.19 -8.77
C ASN A 224 8.01 10.75 -9.71
N THR A 225 8.71 9.90 -10.46
CA THR A 225 9.76 10.34 -11.37
C THR A 225 9.18 11.17 -12.53
N VAL A 226 9.75 12.35 -12.72
CA VAL A 226 9.33 13.32 -13.73
C VAL A 226 10.36 13.36 -14.85
N GLY A 227 9.88 13.36 -16.08
CA GLY A 227 10.70 13.49 -17.27
C GLY A 227 9.92 14.13 -18.42
N LEU A 228 10.56 14.30 -19.57
CA LEU A 228 9.87 14.76 -20.77
C LEU A 228 9.04 13.64 -21.38
N GLU A 229 7.86 13.98 -21.90
CA GLU A 229 6.98 13.03 -22.58
C GLU A 229 7.73 12.22 -23.68
N PRO A 230 7.49 10.90 -23.77
CA PRO A 230 8.12 10.05 -24.77
C PRO A 230 7.75 10.48 -26.18
N GLN A 231 8.74 10.47 -27.06
CA GLN A 231 8.51 10.55 -28.49
C GLN A 231 8.03 9.18 -28.99
N LEU A 232 7.07 9.18 -29.90
CA LEU A 232 6.50 7.97 -30.47
C LEU A 232 6.46 8.11 -31.99
N ASP A 233 6.91 7.10 -32.75
CA ASP A 233 6.65 7.04 -34.19
C ASP A 233 5.20 6.58 -34.40
N ILE A 234 4.26 7.53 -34.38
CA ILE A 234 2.82 7.24 -34.45
C ILE A 234 2.44 6.71 -35.85
N ASN A 235 3.16 7.13 -36.87
CA ASN A 235 2.86 6.81 -38.27
C ASN A 235 3.62 5.58 -38.80
N ASN A 236 4.55 5.03 -38.01
CA ASN A 236 5.42 3.90 -38.31
C ASN A 236 6.26 4.09 -39.59
N ASP A 237 6.67 5.31 -39.91
CA ASP A 237 7.51 5.61 -41.07
C ASP A 237 9.02 5.51 -40.78
N GLY A 238 9.39 5.25 -39.53
CA GLY A 238 10.76 5.13 -39.05
C GLY A 238 11.40 6.46 -38.66
N ASN A 239 10.68 7.58 -38.73
CA ASN A 239 11.09 8.89 -38.25
C ASN A 239 10.14 9.39 -37.17
N ILE A 240 10.64 10.28 -36.31
CA ILE A 240 9.85 10.91 -35.25
C ILE A 240 9.66 12.37 -35.64
N ASP A 241 8.42 12.75 -35.94
CA ASP A 241 8.09 14.15 -36.22
C ASP A 241 8.01 14.99 -34.93
N GLU A 242 8.17 16.31 -35.03
CA GLU A 242 8.18 17.25 -33.89
C GLU A 242 6.92 17.18 -33.01
N ASN A 243 5.78 16.82 -33.62
CA ASN A 243 4.48 16.72 -32.95
C ASN A 243 4.09 15.27 -32.60
N GLU A 244 5.00 14.31 -32.73
CA GLU A 244 4.75 12.90 -32.45
C GLU A 244 5.31 12.51 -31.08
N PHE A 245 4.45 12.65 -30.07
CA PHE A 245 4.76 12.30 -28.69
C PHE A 245 3.51 11.77 -27.99
N SER A 246 3.73 11.06 -26.87
CA SER A 246 2.66 10.65 -25.97
C SER A 246 2.26 11.83 -25.09
N ASP A 247 1.16 12.51 -25.41
CA ASP A 247 0.59 13.61 -24.61
C ASP A 247 -0.08 13.06 -23.34
N ARG A 248 0.75 12.67 -22.36
CA ARG A 248 0.34 12.04 -21.10
C ARG A 248 -0.53 12.98 -20.30
N ASN A 249 -0.14 14.26 -20.23
CA ASN A 249 -0.85 15.28 -19.46
C ASN A 249 -1.91 16.06 -20.27
N ARG A 250 -2.22 15.65 -21.50
CA ARG A 250 -3.30 16.18 -22.35
C ARG A 250 -3.29 17.70 -22.52
N ASN A 251 -2.12 18.32 -22.59
CA ASN A 251 -1.98 19.75 -22.85
C ASN A 251 -1.58 20.04 -24.31
N SER A 252 -1.37 18.99 -25.13
CA SER A 252 -0.94 19.05 -26.52
C SER A 252 0.44 19.71 -26.75
N ILE A 253 1.27 19.73 -25.72
CA ILE A 253 2.63 20.28 -25.73
C ILE A 253 3.56 19.24 -25.11
N ARG A 254 4.64 18.90 -25.80
CA ARG A 254 5.64 17.99 -25.24
C ARG A 254 6.37 18.65 -24.07
N ASP A 255 5.99 18.31 -22.85
CA ASP A 255 6.59 18.85 -21.63
C ASP A 255 6.79 17.78 -20.54
N SER A 256 6.92 18.22 -19.30
CA SER A 256 7.17 17.33 -18.17
C SER A 256 5.92 16.54 -17.79
N CYS A 257 6.11 15.28 -17.40
CA CYS A 257 5.05 14.41 -16.87
C CYS A 257 5.65 13.29 -16.00
N TYR A 258 4.78 12.55 -15.30
CA TYR A 258 5.22 11.30 -14.67
C TYR A 258 5.60 10.26 -15.73
N ILE A 259 6.85 9.80 -15.69
CA ILE A 259 7.40 8.92 -16.74
C ILE A 259 7.33 7.43 -16.40
N ASN A 260 7.31 7.09 -15.11
CA ASN A 260 7.48 5.71 -14.66
C ASN A 260 6.20 4.88 -14.57
N LEU A 261 5.03 5.42 -14.91
CA LEU A 261 3.78 4.66 -14.85
C LEU A 261 3.70 3.60 -15.95
N ILE A 262 3.29 2.37 -15.60
CA ILE A 262 2.95 1.30 -16.56
C ILE A 262 1.54 1.53 -17.09
N TYR A 263 1.40 1.75 -18.40
CA TYR A 263 0.12 1.82 -19.08
C TYR A 263 0.28 1.55 -20.59
N ASN A 264 -0.82 1.31 -21.29
CA ASN A 264 -0.77 1.07 -22.74
C ASN A 264 -0.87 2.38 -23.55
N GLU A 265 0.13 2.64 -24.38
CA GLU A 265 0.25 3.82 -25.24
C GLU A 265 -0.28 3.61 -26.67
N GLN A 266 -0.62 2.37 -27.07
CA GLN A 266 -0.89 2.00 -28.47
C GLN A 266 -2.14 2.64 -29.11
N LYS A 267 -2.95 3.41 -28.39
CA LYS A 267 -4.11 4.14 -28.94
C LYS A 267 -4.11 5.65 -28.61
N ALA A 268 -2.93 6.24 -28.43
CA ALA A 268 -2.70 7.62 -28.00
C ALA A 268 -3.12 8.74 -28.98
N LYS A 269 -4.12 8.55 -29.85
CA LYS A 269 -4.67 9.67 -30.65
C LYS A 269 -5.92 10.31 -30.04
N TYR A 270 -6.68 9.55 -29.27
CA TYR A 270 -7.88 10.03 -28.59
C TYR A 270 -7.94 9.36 -27.23
N PHE A 271 -7.65 10.12 -26.17
CA PHE A 271 -7.97 9.70 -24.80
C PHE A 271 -9.49 9.83 -24.51
N ASP A 272 -10.31 9.57 -25.52
CA ASP A 272 -11.75 9.40 -25.35
C ASP A 272 -11.98 7.95 -24.92
N ASN A 273 -12.81 7.77 -23.89
CA ASN A 273 -13.18 6.51 -23.25
C ASN A 273 -12.99 5.24 -24.11
N ASP A 274 -12.44 4.19 -23.49
CA ASP A 274 -12.51 2.79 -23.94
C ASP A 274 -11.48 2.36 -25.02
N SER A 275 -10.20 2.31 -24.63
CA SER A 275 -9.31 1.33 -25.24
C SER A 275 -9.52 -0.02 -24.52
N LEU A 276 -10.04 -1.04 -25.22
CA LEU A 276 -10.14 -2.47 -24.81
C LEU A 276 -8.77 -3.14 -24.45
N SER A 277 -7.84 -2.38 -23.88
CA SER A 277 -6.43 -2.67 -23.67
C SER A 277 -6.10 -2.51 -22.19
N TYR A 278 -5.14 -3.30 -21.68
CA TYR A 278 -4.60 -3.35 -20.30
C TYR A 278 -5.32 -2.51 -19.22
N ASN A 279 -5.38 -1.18 -19.39
CA ASN A 279 -6.09 -0.25 -18.52
C ASN A 279 -7.55 -0.62 -18.22
N ASP A 280 -8.32 -1.17 -19.16
CA ASP A 280 -9.71 -1.58 -18.93
C ASP A 280 -9.79 -2.78 -17.99
N ILE A 281 -8.98 -3.82 -18.24
CA ILE A 281 -8.87 -4.99 -17.36
C ILE A 281 -8.30 -4.58 -16.02
N ALA A 282 -7.27 -3.73 -16.01
CA ALA A 282 -6.68 -3.18 -14.82
C ALA A 282 -7.67 -2.32 -14.03
N ARG A 283 -8.64 -1.64 -14.65
CA ARG A 283 -9.67 -0.86 -13.94
C ARG A 283 -10.70 -1.75 -13.24
N ILE A 284 -10.90 -2.98 -13.70
CA ILE A 284 -11.76 -3.96 -13.00
C ILE A 284 -11.11 -4.37 -11.68
N TRP A 285 -9.79 -4.63 -11.73
CA TRP A 285 -9.06 -5.24 -10.61
C TRP A 285 -8.26 -4.27 -9.76
N LYS A 286 -7.97 -3.10 -10.31
CA LYS A 286 -7.24 -2.01 -9.67
C LYS A 286 -8.08 -0.74 -9.75
N ASN A 287 -7.61 0.30 -9.08
CA ASN A 287 -8.21 1.63 -9.21
C ASN A 287 -8.06 2.19 -10.64
N PRO A 288 -9.05 2.96 -11.13
CA PRO A 288 -8.90 3.69 -12.38
C PRO A 288 -7.72 4.67 -12.29
N LEU A 289 -7.09 4.96 -13.44
CA LEU A 289 -6.10 6.02 -13.54
C LEU A 289 -6.70 7.34 -13.06
N ARG A 290 -5.94 8.06 -12.24
CA ARG A 290 -6.34 9.34 -11.66
C ARG A 290 -5.56 10.46 -12.32
N ARG A 291 -6.15 11.66 -12.26
CA ARG A 291 -5.60 12.96 -12.66
C ARG A 291 -6.06 13.95 -11.60
N GLU A 292 -5.22 14.89 -11.20
CA GLU A 292 -5.65 15.98 -10.31
C GLU A 292 -6.49 16.97 -11.15
N THR A 293 -7.28 17.83 -10.51
CA THR A 293 -8.30 18.66 -11.20
C THR A 293 -8.09 20.16 -11.03
N GLN A 294 -6.87 20.61 -10.73
CA GLN A 294 -6.53 22.04 -10.58
C GLN A 294 -5.58 22.51 -11.69
N GLU A 295 -5.51 23.81 -11.95
CA GLU A 295 -4.89 24.40 -13.15
C GLU A 295 -3.42 24.83 -12.98
N GLY A 296 -2.57 24.52 -13.98
CA GLY A 296 -1.30 25.18 -14.26
C GLY A 296 0.03 24.40 -14.23
N THR A 297 0.12 23.12 -13.84
CA THR A 297 1.40 22.38 -13.74
C THR A 297 1.39 20.97 -14.37
N TRP A 298 2.58 20.46 -14.73
CA TRP A 298 2.80 19.10 -15.26
C TRP A 298 2.17 17.99 -14.40
N ARG A 299 1.99 18.27 -13.10
CA ARG A 299 1.45 17.35 -12.10
C ARG A 299 -0.04 17.12 -12.27
N GLU A 300 -0.77 18.13 -12.71
CA GLU A 300 -2.20 18.15 -12.49
C GLU A 300 -2.96 17.25 -13.45
N ASN A 301 -2.46 17.06 -14.66
CA ASN A 301 -3.10 16.18 -15.63
C ASN A 301 -2.25 14.94 -15.96
N SER A 302 -1.10 14.73 -15.34
CA SER A 302 -0.36 13.48 -15.53
C SER A 302 -1.16 12.30 -14.96
N PRO A 303 -1.32 11.18 -15.70
CA PRO A 303 -1.96 9.99 -15.16
C PRO A 303 -1.12 9.43 -14.02
N TYR A 304 -1.77 9.02 -12.94
CA TYR A 304 -1.11 8.35 -11.83
C TYR A 304 -2.01 7.27 -11.22
N ARG A 305 -1.40 6.39 -10.40
CA ARG A 305 -2.07 5.42 -9.54
C ARG A 305 -1.68 5.68 -8.10
N TYR A 306 -2.42 5.12 -7.15
CA TYR A 306 -1.96 5.18 -5.76
C TYR A 306 -0.76 4.28 -5.55
N ASN A 307 0.13 4.73 -4.66
CA ASN A 307 1.35 4.06 -4.25
C ASN A 307 1.54 4.34 -2.75
N PRO A 308 1.70 3.33 -1.88
CA PRO A 308 1.80 1.88 -2.16
C PRO A 308 0.46 1.21 -2.50
N TRP A 309 0.54 -0.06 -2.90
CA TRP A 309 -0.58 -0.99 -3.01
C TRP A 309 -0.51 -2.07 -1.93
N LEU A 310 -1.66 -2.47 -1.39
CA LEU A 310 -1.78 -3.44 -0.29
C LEU A 310 -2.54 -4.68 -0.76
N TRP A 311 -2.04 -5.86 -0.42
CA TRP A 311 -2.73 -7.14 -0.59
C TRP A 311 -2.77 -7.90 0.74
N ASN A 312 -3.88 -8.57 1.01
CA ASN A 312 -4.00 -9.54 2.10
C ASN A 312 -4.07 -10.93 1.50
N ILE A 313 -3.27 -11.85 2.04
CA ILE A 313 -3.23 -13.25 1.61
C ILE A 313 -3.25 -14.16 2.84
N GLU A 314 -3.75 -15.38 2.67
CA GLU A 314 -3.96 -16.33 3.78
C GLU A 314 -3.12 -17.61 3.64
N SER A 315 -2.52 -17.85 2.48
CA SER A 315 -1.80 -19.10 2.22
C SER A 315 -0.58 -18.93 1.34
N ALA A 316 0.38 -19.82 1.55
CA ALA A 316 1.59 -19.96 0.77
C ALA A 316 1.50 -21.17 -0.21
N PRO A 317 2.29 -21.18 -1.31
CA PRO A 317 3.05 -20.05 -1.83
C PRO A 317 2.12 -19.01 -2.47
N THR A 318 2.42 -17.74 -2.26
CA THR A 318 1.70 -16.65 -2.93
C THR A 318 2.30 -16.37 -4.30
N VAL A 319 1.41 -16.19 -5.27
CA VAL A 319 1.78 -15.93 -6.65
C VAL A 319 1.84 -14.43 -6.89
N VAL A 320 3.03 -13.92 -7.17
CA VAL A 320 3.21 -12.51 -7.55
C VAL A 320 3.10 -12.38 -9.07
N MET A 321 2.15 -11.57 -9.50
CA MET A 321 1.78 -11.38 -10.91
C MET A 321 1.69 -9.90 -11.28
N TRP A 322 1.37 -9.61 -12.54
CA TRP A 322 1.28 -8.25 -13.10
C TRP A 322 0.41 -7.26 -12.29
N LEU A 323 -0.55 -7.75 -11.49
CA LEU A 323 -1.42 -6.93 -10.65
C LEU A 323 -0.67 -6.21 -9.52
N TYR A 324 0.48 -6.72 -9.08
CA TYR A 324 1.28 -6.11 -8.01
C TYR A 324 2.08 -4.89 -8.46
N PHE A 325 2.18 -4.66 -9.77
CA PHE A 325 3.04 -3.63 -10.36
C PHE A 325 2.22 -2.61 -11.13
N ASP A 326 2.46 -1.33 -10.83
CA ASP A 326 1.87 -0.19 -11.53
C ASP A 326 2.91 0.74 -12.16
N TYR A 327 4.19 0.56 -11.82
CA TYR A 327 5.28 1.44 -12.19
C TYR A 327 6.51 0.64 -12.66
N TYR A 328 7.26 1.24 -13.58
CA TYR A 328 8.62 0.87 -13.92
C TYR A 328 9.59 1.42 -12.86
N GLY A 329 10.76 0.79 -12.74
CA GLY A 329 11.82 1.21 -11.84
C GLY A 329 11.94 0.34 -10.60
N TYR A 330 12.64 0.85 -9.59
CA TYR A 330 12.84 0.14 -8.33
C TYR A 330 11.52 -0.03 -7.57
N TYR A 331 11.30 -1.26 -7.12
CA TYR A 331 10.13 -1.67 -6.36
C TYR A 331 10.57 -2.30 -5.05
N LEU A 332 9.97 -1.87 -3.94
CA LEU A 332 10.10 -2.48 -2.63
C LEU A 332 8.82 -3.26 -2.35
N MET A 333 8.94 -4.57 -2.16
CA MET A 333 7.84 -5.42 -1.73
C MET A 333 8.11 -5.90 -0.31
N THR A 334 7.24 -5.55 0.62
CA THR A 334 7.36 -5.94 2.03
C THR A 334 6.27 -6.94 2.37
N PHE A 335 6.65 -8.03 3.01
CA PHE A 335 5.74 -9.06 3.51
C PHE A 335 5.71 -8.97 5.02
N ASN A 336 4.52 -8.73 5.58
CA ASN A 336 4.33 -8.53 7.00
C ASN A 336 3.41 -9.62 7.56
N ALA A 337 3.88 -10.35 8.56
CA ALA A 337 3.01 -11.09 9.45
C ALA A 337 2.05 -10.13 10.15
N THR A 338 0.78 -10.48 10.19
CA THR A 338 -0.25 -9.68 10.86
C THR A 338 -0.74 -10.37 12.12
N SER A 339 -1.10 -9.59 13.13
CA SER A 339 -1.68 -10.15 14.36
C SER A 339 -3.14 -10.53 14.15
N GLU A 340 -3.69 -11.31 15.09
CA GLU A 340 -5.10 -11.72 15.08
C GLU A 340 -6.06 -10.51 15.01
N SER A 341 -5.70 -9.38 15.63
CA SER A 341 -6.49 -8.14 15.58
C SER A 341 -6.67 -7.62 14.15
N TYR A 342 -5.64 -7.76 13.30
CA TYR A 342 -5.71 -7.36 11.89
C TYR A 342 -6.65 -8.28 11.12
N PHE A 343 -6.52 -9.60 11.32
CA PHE A 343 -7.43 -10.58 10.71
C PHE A 343 -8.89 -10.29 11.09
N ASN A 344 -9.17 -10.12 12.39
CA ASN A 344 -10.52 -9.86 12.90
C ASN A 344 -11.16 -8.61 12.30
N TYR A 345 -10.36 -7.55 12.12
CA TYR A 345 -10.83 -6.32 11.48
C TYR A 345 -11.28 -6.54 10.03
N PHE A 346 -10.55 -7.35 9.25
CA PHE A 346 -10.90 -7.63 7.86
C PHE A 346 -11.87 -8.79 7.66
N SER A 347 -11.98 -9.70 8.62
CA SER A 347 -12.95 -10.82 8.60
C SER A 347 -14.39 -10.37 8.87
N GLY A 348 -14.59 -9.13 9.30
CA GLY A 348 -15.90 -8.51 9.38
C GLY A 348 -16.71 -8.92 10.60
N ASP A 349 -16.14 -8.78 11.80
CA ASP A 349 -16.94 -8.63 13.02
C ASP A 349 -16.43 -7.41 13.81
N PRO A 350 -17.01 -6.21 13.61
CA PRO A 350 -16.76 -5.06 14.49
C PRO A 350 -17.30 -5.28 15.91
#